data_AF-A0A929UQE0-F1
#
_entry.id   AF-A0A929UQE0-F1
#
_cell.length_a   1.000
_cell.length_b   1.000
_cell.length_c   1.000
_cell.angle_alpha   90.00
_cell.angle_beta   90.00
_cell.angle_gamma   90.00
#
_symmetry.space_group_name_H-M   'P 1'
#
loop_
_entity.id
_entity.type
_entity.pdbx_description
1 polymer ?
#
loop_
_entity_poly.entity_id
_entity_poly.type
_entity_poly.pdbx_seq_one_letter_code
_entity_poly.pdbx_strand_id
1 'polypeptide(L)' 'MKVDIQKVNSYEEEQALLRVVKVTESVQTAVNALENSDPAITARSNGETLLCPIDKIYYI' A
#
# COMPACT_ATOMS: atom_id res chain seq x y z
N MET A 1 -7.76 -14.31 -8.77
CA MET A 1 -6.97 -13.09 -8.51
C MET A 1 -6.25 -12.76 -9.80
N LYS A 2 -6.47 -11.57 -10.38
CA LYS A 2 -5.77 -11.13 -11.59
C LYS A 2 -4.76 -10.08 -11.14
N VAL A 3 -3.48 -10.32 -11.43
CA VAL A 3 -2.38 -9.43 -11.08
C VAL A 3 -1.90 -8.80 -12.38
N ASP A 4 -1.90 -7.47 -12.44
CA ASP A 4 -1.43 -6.71 -13.59
C ASP A 4 -0.15 -5.97 -13.19
N ILE A 5 0.98 -6.31 -13.82
CA ILE A 5 2.29 -5.68 -13.56
C ILE A 5 2.60 -4.71 -14.71
N GLN A 6 2.87 -3.46 -14.37
CA GLN A 6 3.30 -2.44 -15.31
C GLN A 6 4.66 -1.89 -14.87
N LYS A 7 5.68 -2.06 -15.71
CA LYS A 7 7.00 -1.49 -15.47
C LYS A 7 6.98 -0.01 -15.84
N VAL A 8 7.47 0.84 -14.94
CA VAL A 8 7.70 2.28 -15.16
C VAL A 8 9.18 2.56 -15.45
N ASN A 9 9.49 3.75 -15.96
CA ASN A 9 10.85 4.09 -16.39
C ASN A 9 11.66 4.85 -15.32
N SER A 10 11.01 5.39 -14.30
CA SER A 10 11.66 6.08 -13.18
C SER A 10 10.86 5.96 -11.87
N TYR A 11 11.49 6.29 -10.75
CA TYR A 11 10.83 6.27 -9.43
C TYR A 11 9.76 7.35 -9.28
N GLU A 12 9.91 8.48 -9.98
CA GLU A 12 8.92 9.55 -10.01
C GLU A 12 7.62 9.14 -10.74
N GLU A 13 7.72 8.14 -11.62
CA GLU A 13 6.56 7.52 -12.30
C GLU A 13 5.93 6.38 -11.48
N GLU A 14 6.57 5.96 -10.39
CA GLU A 14 6.08 4.85 -9.57
C GLU A 14 4.80 5.25 -8.81
N GLN A 15 3.74 4.48 -9.04
CA GLN A 15 2.44 4.71 -8.42
C GLN A 15 1.73 3.39 -8.11
N ALA A 16 0.93 3.36 -7.04
CA ALA A 16 0.09 2.23 -6.67
C ALA A 16 -1.37 2.49 -7.06
N LEU A 17 -1.99 1.56 -7.81
CA LEU A 17 -3.42 1.61 -8.13
C LEU A 17 -4.21 0.63 -7.26
N LEU A 18 -5.01 1.14 -6.34
CA LEU A 18 -5.94 0.33 -5.55
C LEU A 18 -7.33 0.33 -6.20
N ARG A 19 -7.82 -0.85 -6.57
CA ARG A 19 -9.21 -1.05 -7.02
C ARG A 19 -10.03 -1.67 -5.91
N VAL A 20 -10.87 -0.87 -5.26
CA VAL A 20 -11.71 -1.30 -4.13
C VAL A 20 -13.20 -1.13 -4.46
N VAL A 21 -14.05 -1.99 -3.89
CA VAL A 21 -15.52 -1.89 -4.05
C VAL A 21 -16.06 -0.64 -3.33
N LYS A 22 -15.43 -0.24 -2.21
CA LYS A 22 -15.75 0.96 -1.44
C LYS A 22 -14.48 1.49 -0.79
N VAL A 23 -14.30 2.81 -0.81
CA VAL A 23 -13.28 3.48 0.01
C VAL A 23 -13.77 3.50 1.45
N THR A 24 -13.14 2.69 2.29
CA THR A 24 -13.39 2.67 3.74
C THR A 24 -12.39 3.58 4.45
N GLU A 25 -12.65 3.90 5.72
CA GLU A 25 -11.70 4.67 6.54
C GLU A 25 -10.31 4.02 6.56
N SER A 26 -10.24 2.69 6.73
CA SER A 26 -8.97 1.96 6.70
C SER A 26 -8.23 2.07 5.36
N VAL A 27 -8.97 2.07 4.23
CA VAL A 27 -8.36 2.29 2.91
C VAL A 27 -7.82 3.71 2.80
N GLN A 28 -8.58 4.71 3.24
CA GLN A 28 -8.13 6.10 3.21
C GLN A 28 -6.91 6.34 4.11
N THR A 29 -6.88 5.76 5.32
CA THR A 29 -5.71 5.84 6.20
C THR A 29 -4.47 5.24 5.56
N ALA A 30 -4.60 4.09 4.89
CA ALA A 30 -3.47 3.48 4.19
C ALA A 30 -2.97 4.32 3.02
N VAL A 31 -3.87 4.93 2.23
CA VAL A 31 -3.51 5.86 1.15
C VAL A 31 -2.75 7.07 1.71
N ASN A 32 -3.26 7.69 2.78
CA ASN A 32 -2.60 8.85 3.38
C ASN A 32 -1.19 8.52 3.89
N ALA A 33 -0.98 7.33 4.47
CA ALA A 33 0.34 6.92 4.93
C ALA A 33 1.33 6.70 3.77
N LEU A 34 0.85 6.13 2.65
CA LEU A 34 1.64 5.94 1.44
C LEU A 34 2.01 7.29 0.80
N GLU A 35 1.06 8.22 0.68
CA GLU A 35 1.30 9.55 0.06
C GLU A 35 2.25 10.43 0.89
N ASN A 36 2.20 10.35 2.22
CA ASN A 36 3.07 11.13 3.09
C ASN A 36 4.49 10.55 3.23
N SER A 37 4.82 9.48 2.49
CA SER A 37 6.10 8.78 2.60
C SER A 37 6.41 8.34 4.02
N ASP A 38 5.39 7.89 4.77
CA ASP A 38 5.62 7.35 6.10
C ASP A 38 6.60 6.16 6.00
N PRO A 39 7.56 6.01 6.93
CA PRO A 39 8.54 4.94 6.84
C PRO A 39 7.91 3.55 7.02
N ALA A 40 6.72 3.47 7.62
CA ALA A 40 6.01 2.23 7.88
C ALA A 40 4.49 2.45 8.03
N ILE A 41 3.71 1.45 7.63
CA ILE A 41 2.27 1.38 7.90
C ILE A 41 1.98 0.43 9.06
N THR A 42 0.88 0.69 9.76
CA THR A 42 0.39 -0.24 10.78
C THR A 42 -0.48 -1.30 10.11
N ALA A 43 -0.06 -2.56 10.17
CA ALA A 43 -0.81 -3.70 9.66
C ALA A 43 -1.35 -4.55 10.82
N ARG A 44 -2.42 -5.31 10.56
CA ARG A 44 -2.95 -6.27 11.52
C ARG A 44 -2.81 -7.68 10.97
N SER A 45 -2.13 -8.55 11.71
CA SER A 45 -1.90 -9.95 11.34
C SER A 45 -2.14 -10.83 12.55
N ASN A 46 -2.97 -11.88 12.40
CA ASN A 46 -3.28 -12.82 13.48
C ASN A 46 -3.76 -12.17 14.80
N GLY A 47 -4.46 -11.04 14.70
CA GLY A 47 -4.95 -10.27 15.85
C GLY A 47 -3.94 -9.29 16.45
N GLU A 48 -2.66 -9.40 16.09
CA GLU A 48 -1.58 -8.52 16.52
C GLU A 48 -1.44 -7.31 15.59
N THR A 49 -1.00 -6.20 16.17
CA THR A 49 -0.66 -4.97 15.45
C THR A 49 0.83 -4.97 15.15
N LEU A 50 1.19 -4.92 13.86
CA LEU A 50 2.57 -4.93 13.38
C LEU A 50 2.88 -3.61 12.69
N LEU A 51 4.10 -3.12 12.88
CA LEU A 51 4.64 -2.01 12.11
C LEU A 51 5.35 -2.59 10.88
N CYS A 52 4.83 -2.30 9.68
CA CYS A 52 5.35 -2.83 8.42
C CYS A 52 6.04 -1.72 7.63
N PRO A 53 7.38 -1.77 7.47
CA PRO A 53 8.11 -0.86 6.59
C PRO A 53 7.52 -0.85 5.17
N ILE A 54 7.36 0.33 4.58
CA ILE A 54 6.71 0.46 3.26
C ILE A 54 7.52 -0.22 2.15
N ASP A 55 8.85 -0.19 2.25
CA ASP A 55 9.79 -0.88 1.35
C ASP A 55 9.64 -2.41 1.34
N LYS A 56 8.85 -2.97 2.27
CA LYS A 56 8.56 -4.41 2.37
C LYS A 56 7.12 -4.78 2.03
N ILE A 57 6.31 -3.83 1.53
CA ILE A 57 4.98 -4.13 1.01
C ILE A 57 5.14 -4.67 -0.40
N TYR A 58 5.22 -6.00 -0.52
CA TYR A 58 5.29 -6.67 -1.82
C TYR A 58 3.89 -6.80 -2.42
N TYR A 59 3.70 -6.23 -3.61
CA TYR A 59 2.52 -6.49 -4.43
C TYR A 59 2.66 -7.87 -5.08
N ILE A 60 1.92 -8.87 -4.59
CA ILE A 60 1.84 -10.23 -5.18
C ILE A 60 0.57 -10.34 -6.02
#